data_AF-A0A8T5D8M3-F1
#
_entry.id   AF-A0A8T5D8M3-F1
#
_cell.length_a   1.000
_cell.length_b   1.000
_cell.length_c   1.000
_cell.angle_alpha   90.00
_cell.angle_beta   90.00
_cell.angle_gamma   90.00
#
_symmetry.space_group_name_H-M   'P 1'
#
loop_
_entity.id
_entity.type
_entity.pdbx_description
1 polymer ?
#
loop_
_entity_poly.entity_id
_entity_poly.type
_entity_poly.pdbx_seq_one_letter_code
_entity_poly.pdbx_strand_id
1 'polypeptide(L)'
;MSFIRRPSENYCPGIEEYVRPSVDYEVCETCGGRVEVWSDENTGDCLDCGAKWEKKKESGPSCLEYCNYADKCKGIIMMKRAQIPK
;
A
#
# COMPACT_ATOMS: atom_id res chain seq x y z
N MET A 1 22.28 12.16 -2.36
CA MET A 1 22.48 11.38 -3.59
C MET A 1 21.81 10.03 -3.40
N SER A 2 20.62 9.82 -3.97
CA SER A 2 19.89 8.57 -3.79
C SER A 2 20.41 7.55 -4.80
N PHE A 3 21.23 6.61 -4.35
CA PHE A 3 21.70 5.49 -5.17
C PHE A 3 20.59 4.45 -5.25
N ILE A 4 19.60 4.70 -6.11
CA ILE A 4 18.56 3.71 -6.41
C ILE A 4 19.27 2.52 -7.08
N ARG A 5 19.51 1.46 -6.29
CA ARG A 5 20.13 0.22 -6.76
C ARG A 5 19.12 -0.54 -7.63
N ARG A 6 19.62 -1.20 -8.69
CA ARG A 6 18.79 -2.12 -9.48
C ARG A 6 18.23 -3.25 -8.59
N PRO A 7 17.03 -3.77 -8.87
CA PRO A 7 16.48 -4.93 -8.16
C PRO A 7 17.40 -6.14 -8.28
N SER A 8 17.53 -6.90 -7.18
CA SER A 8 18.26 -8.18 -7.11
C SER A 8 17.31 -9.30 -6.66
N GLU A 9 17.80 -10.53 -6.53
CA GLU A 9 16.95 -11.69 -6.18
C GLU A 9 16.15 -11.52 -4.88
N ASN A 10 16.63 -10.70 -3.94
CA ASN A 10 16.01 -10.49 -2.63
C ASN A 10 15.69 -9.02 -2.30
N TYR A 11 15.83 -8.10 -3.27
CA TYR A 11 15.65 -6.67 -3.02
C TYR A 11 14.95 -5.97 -4.18
N CYS A 12 13.92 -5.20 -3.86
CA CYS A 12 13.25 -4.26 -4.77
C CYS A 12 13.11 -2.91 -4.04
N PRO A 13 13.48 -1.78 -4.67
CA PRO A 13 13.32 -0.46 -4.06
C PRO A 13 11.84 -0.16 -3.74
N GLY A 14 11.56 0.37 -2.55
CA GLY A 14 10.19 0.71 -2.13
C GLY A 14 9.29 -0.50 -1.86
N ILE A 15 9.84 -1.71 -1.75
CA ILE A 15 9.03 -2.93 -1.61
C ILE A 15 8.24 -3.03 -0.30
N GLU A 16 8.68 -2.32 0.74
CA GLU A 16 8.12 -2.50 2.10
C GLU A 16 6.63 -2.13 2.17
N GLU A 17 6.18 -1.09 1.46
CA GLU A 17 4.76 -0.69 1.36
C GLU A 17 3.88 -1.78 0.71
N TYR A 18 4.45 -2.59 -0.18
CA TYR A 18 3.76 -3.72 -0.79
C TYR A 18 3.75 -4.96 0.11
N VAL A 19 4.67 -5.05 1.07
CA VAL A 19 4.84 -6.24 1.92
C VAL A 19 3.99 -6.14 3.17
N ARG A 20 3.96 -4.98 3.83
CA ARG A 20 3.18 -4.75 5.04
C ARG A 20 2.23 -3.57 4.82
N PRO A 21 0.92 -3.81 4.85
CA PRO A 21 -0.04 -2.72 4.91
C PRO A 21 0.24 -1.82 6.11
N SER A 22 0.16 -0.51 5.90
CA SER A 22 0.13 0.48 6.97
C SER A 22 -1.29 0.96 7.20
N VAL A 23 -1.57 1.35 8.44
CA VAL A 23 -2.82 2.03 8.79
C VAL A 23 -2.58 3.52 8.80
N ASP A 24 -3.47 4.25 8.13
CA ASP A 24 -3.53 5.71 8.13
C ASP A 24 -4.93 6.17 8.56
N TYR A 25 -5.07 7.43 8.93
CA TYR A 25 -6.33 8.01 9.36
C TYR A 25 -6.73 9.21 8.51
N GLU A 26 -7.93 9.13 7.95
CA GLU A 26 -8.54 10.19 7.14
C GLU A 26 -9.72 10.82 7.87
N VAL A 27 -10.16 11.99 7.39
CA VAL A 27 -11.30 12.71 7.96
C VAL A 27 -12.59 12.33 7.22
N CYS A 28 -13.60 11.94 7.98
CA CYS A 28 -14.92 11.60 7.44
C CYS A 28 -15.62 12.85 6.88
N GLU A 29 -15.98 12.81 5.60
CA GLU A 29 -16.69 13.92 4.93
C GLU A 29 -18.14 14.11 5.43
N THR A 30 -18.70 13.10 6.12
CA THR A 30 -20.08 13.11 6.63
C THR A 30 -20.18 13.74 8.02
N CYS A 31 -19.27 13.41 8.94
CA CYS A 31 -19.37 13.82 10.35
C CYS A 31 -18.10 14.48 10.92
N GLY A 32 -17.01 14.55 10.15
CA GLY A 32 -15.71 15.05 10.63
C GLY A 32 -14.95 14.08 11.55
N GLY A 33 -15.47 12.87 11.77
CA GLY A 33 -14.83 11.83 12.56
C GLY A 33 -13.63 11.17 11.86
N ARG A 34 -13.07 10.14 12.50
CA ARG A 34 -11.90 9.42 12.00
C ARG A 34 -12.31 8.26 11.12
N VAL A 35 -11.63 8.11 10.00
CA VAL A 35 -11.74 6.96 9.11
C VAL A 35 -10.42 6.21 9.19
N GLU A 36 -10.48 4.94 9.58
CA GLU A 36 -9.33 4.05 9.46
C GLU A 36 -9.20 3.61 8.00
N VAL A 37 -8.02 3.80 7.42
CA VAL A 37 -7.73 3.45 6.02
C VAL A 37 -6.47 2.61 5.98
N TRP A 38 -6.60 1.39 5.44
CA TRP A 38 -5.46 0.51 5.20
C TRP A 38 -4.83 0.85 3.85
N SER A 39 -3.50 0.89 3.78
CA SER A 39 -2.76 1.31 2.58
C SER A 39 -3.01 0.42 1.35
N ASP A 40 -3.44 -0.82 1.56
CA ASP A 40 -3.81 -1.79 0.52
C ASP A 40 -5.32 -1.85 0.24
N GLU A 41 -6.12 -1.02 0.91
CA GLU A 41 -7.55 -0.85 0.68
C GLU A 41 -7.86 0.50 0.03
N ASN A 42 -8.92 0.54 -0.78
CA ASN A 42 -9.39 1.79 -1.40
C ASN A 42 -10.58 2.41 -0.64
N THR A 43 -10.99 1.76 0.44
CA THR A 43 -12.17 2.11 1.23
C THR A 43 -11.82 2.07 2.70
N GLY A 44 -12.53 2.85 3.50
CA GLY A 44 -12.49 2.79 4.95
C GLY A 44 -13.88 3.05 5.50
N ASP A 45 -14.13 2.61 6.73
CA ASP A 45 -15.36 2.92 7.44
C ASP A 45 -15.05 3.95 8.55
N CYS A 46 -15.90 4.98 8.67
CA CYS A 46 -15.76 5.95 9.74
C CYS A 46 -16.04 5.29 11.10
N LEU A 47 -15.09 5.43 12.02
CA LEU A 47 -15.15 4.86 13.37
C LEU A 47 -16.23 5.53 14.25
N ASP A 48 -16.69 6.72 13.86
CA ASP A 48 -17.65 7.52 14.63
C ASP A 48 -19.10 7.38 14.14
N CYS A 49 -19.33 7.40 12.81
CA CYS A 49 -20.68 7.38 12.24
C CYS A 49 -20.98 6.19 11.32
N GLY A 50 -19.98 5.34 11.01
CA GLY A 50 -20.13 4.21 10.11
C GLY A 50 -20.30 4.56 8.63
N ALA A 51 -20.15 5.83 8.24
CA ALA A 51 -20.18 6.23 6.84
C ALA A 51 -18.98 5.62 6.09
N LYS A 52 -19.23 5.17 4.86
CA LYS A 52 -18.18 4.70 3.96
C LYS A 52 -17.40 5.87 3.40
N TRP A 53 -16.08 5.74 3.49
CA TRP A 53 -15.12 6.62 2.86
C TRP A 53 -14.45 5.86 1.72
N GLU A 54 -14.28 6.52 0.58
CA GLU A 54 -13.59 5.96 -0.58
C GLU A 54 -12.44 6.89 -0.96
N LYS A 55 -11.28 6.29 -1.26
CA LYS A 55 -10.11 7.04 -1.67
C LYS A 55 -10.42 7.76 -2.99
N LYS A 56 -10.42 9.10 -2.96
CA LYS A 56 -10.53 9.91 -4.18
C LYS A 56 -9.31 9.61 -5.05
N LYS A 57 -9.55 8.96 -6.19
CA LYS A 57 -8.57 8.37 -7.12
C LYS A 57 -7.35 9.28 -7.36
N GLU A 58 -6.27 9.04 -6.63
CA GLU A 58 -4.95 9.65 -6.90
C GLU A 58 -3.78 8.67 -6.78
N SER A 59 -4.05 7.37 -6.68
CA SER A 59 -3.00 6.36 -6.83
C SER A 59 -2.61 6.28 -8.31
N GLY A 60 -1.60 7.04 -8.74
CA GLY A 60 -0.97 6.83 -10.04
C GLY A 60 -0.54 5.37 -10.23
N PRO A 61 -0.32 4.91 -11.47
CA PRO A 61 0.03 3.53 -11.74
C PRO A 61 1.27 3.11 -10.94
N SER A 62 1.18 1.96 -10.28
CA SER A 62 2.30 1.44 -9.48
C SER A 62 3.50 1.21 -10.38
N CYS A 63 4.72 1.33 -9.84
CA CYS A 63 5.91 0.89 -10.55
C CYS A 63 5.85 -0.58 -11.00
N LEU A 64 5.04 -1.42 -10.34
CA LEU A 64 4.79 -2.81 -10.72
C LEU A 64 4.03 -2.96 -12.06
N GLU A 65 3.49 -1.87 -12.60
CA GLU A 65 2.79 -1.88 -13.90
C GLU A 65 3.71 -1.54 -15.07
N TYR A 66 4.77 -0.74 -14.86
CA TYR A 66 5.65 -0.28 -15.94
C TYR A 66 7.12 -0.71 -15.79
N CYS A 67 7.52 -1.21 -14.62
CA CYS A 67 8.91 -1.61 -14.38
C CYS A 67 9.25 -2.92 -15.10
N ASN A 68 10.33 -2.92 -15.88
CA ASN A 68 10.87 -4.13 -16.56
C ASN A 68 11.24 -5.27 -15.59
N TYR A 69 11.39 -4.98 -14.30
CA TYR A 69 11.70 -5.97 -13.25
C TYR A 69 10.49 -6.30 -12.36
N ALA A 70 9.27 -5.88 -12.74
CA ALA A 70 8.06 -6.02 -11.92
C ALA A 70 7.81 -7.46 -11.47
N ASP A 71 7.99 -8.46 -12.35
CA ASP A 71 7.76 -9.86 -12.00
C ASP A 71 8.71 -10.37 -10.92
N LYS A 72 9.97 -9.91 -10.93
CA LYS A 72 10.92 -10.21 -9.84
C LYS A 72 10.48 -9.58 -8.53
N CYS A 73 10.07 -8.31 -8.57
CA CYS A 73 9.57 -7.61 -7.38
C CYS A 73 8.32 -8.28 -6.81
N LYS A 74 7.36 -8.71 -7.66
CA LYS A 74 6.17 -9.47 -7.25
C LYS A 74 6.54 -10.78 -6.54
N GLY A 75 7.53 -11.51 -7.05
CA GLY A 75 8.06 -12.71 -6.40
C GLY A 75 8.60 -12.43 -4.99
N ILE A 76 9.39 -11.36 -4.83
CA ILE A 76 9.92 -10.95 -3.52
C ILE A 76 8.79 -10.57 -2.56
N ILE A 77 7.76 -9.84 -3.04
CA ILE A 77 6.58 -9.45 -2.25
C ILE A 77 5.87 -10.70 -1.71
N MET A 78 5.58 -11.68 -2.59
CA MET A 78 4.92 -12.92 -2.21
C MET A 78 5.71 -13.70 -1.17
N MET A 79 7.03 -13.85 -1.39
CA MET A 79 7.92 -14.53 -0.45
C MET A 79 7.94 -13.85 0.92
N LYS A 80 8.06 -12.51 0.95
CA LYS A 80 8.09 -11.75 2.21
C LYS A 80 6.74 -11.81 2.94
N ARG A 81 5.61 -11.69 2.23
CA ARG A 81 4.26 -11.80 2.83
C ARG A 81 4.02 -13.16 3.46
N ALA A 82 4.50 -14.25 2.84
CA ALA A 82 4.36 -15.61 3.37
C ALA A 82 5.11 -15.83 4.70
N GLN A 83 6.09 -14.99 5.03
CA GLN A 83 6.87 -15.06 6.27
C GLN A 83 6.24 -14.23 7.41
N ILE A 84 5.18 -13.46 7.15
CA ILE A 84 4.51 -12.67 8.19
C ILE A 84 3.61 -13.63 9.00
N PRO A 85 3.81 -13.75 10.32
CA PRO A 85 2.93 -14.54 11.16
C PRO A 85 1.51 -13.95 11.11
N LYS A 86 0.52 -14.81 10.92
CA LYS A 86 -0.91 -14.46 10.95
C LYS A 86 -1.40 -14.33 12.39
#